data_AF-A0A7X2SV93-F1
#
_entry.id   AF-A0A7X2SV93-F1
#
_cell.length_a   1.000
_cell.length_b   1.000
_cell.length_c   1.000
_cell.angle_alpha   90.00
_cell.angle_beta   90.00
_cell.angle_gamma   90.00
#
_symmetry.space_group_name_H-M   'P 1'
#
loop_
_entity.id
_entity.type
_entity.pdbx_description
1 polymer ?
#
loop_
_entity_poly.entity_id
_entity_poly.type
_entity_poly.pdbx_seq_one_letter_code
_entity_poly.pdbx_strand_id
1 'polypeptide(L)'
;MSSGAKVVSAYIREAIAGTTPAAGVWNLLKRTSWGIAPDQSTDDNDEIGGSRMAQGKSMGTVDVGGDVETKFRWGQHDEFLASCFGAEWKNDVLTMGNDRIAFSMATYASDIGVASIARGCQVDTFKMEIPNDGDITATITVAGLDWDSNASDKSYFTEPKDNAGELRYSFKNVSDISLNGVDGGSGFCIDSFDISFDNNLQTQRCIGTGSAFAGANIQTTFTPSGSITLSWSKAAWGVWSKSLTGATVPFSFAIANNEGSYKFDFPKVQVAGDWPDGGNTEIIQVQLDITAADVSPTITRKAAVVADDSDHA
;
A
#
# COMPACT_ATOMS: atom_id res chain seq x y z
N MET A 1 19.79 -23.85 -5.02
CA MET A 1 19.63 -22.79 -4.00
C MET A 1 19.57 -21.46 -4.75
N SER A 2 18.67 -20.54 -4.35
CA SER A 2 18.43 -19.28 -5.07
C SER A 2 18.97 -18.06 -4.28
N SER A 3 19.34 -17.00 -4.99
CA SER A 3 19.74 -15.70 -4.44
C SER A 3 18.64 -14.67 -4.65
N GLY A 4 18.29 -13.91 -3.60
CA GLY A 4 17.28 -12.85 -3.67
C GLY A 4 17.56 -11.80 -4.76
N ALA A 5 18.83 -11.54 -5.09
CA ALA A 5 19.22 -10.61 -6.15
C ALA A 5 18.84 -11.09 -7.57
N LYS A 6 18.52 -12.37 -7.74
CA LYS A 6 18.13 -12.98 -9.01
C LYS A 6 16.63 -13.27 -9.11
N VAL A 7 15.86 -12.81 -8.13
CA VAL A 7 14.40 -12.90 -8.12
C VAL A 7 13.82 -11.58 -8.62
N VAL A 8 13.15 -11.64 -9.77
CA VAL A 8 12.48 -10.49 -10.38
C VAL A 8 10.99 -10.57 -10.08
N SER A 9 10.37 -9.45 -9.72
CA SER A 9 8.92 -9.31 -9.55
C SER A 9 8.36 -8.35 -10.60
N ALA A 10 7.24 -8.74 -11.18
CA ALA A 10 6.54 -7.93 -12.17
C ALA A 10 5.03 -8.01 -11.96
N TYR A 11 4.32 -7.00 -12.48
CA TYR A 11 2.87 -6.98 -12.45
C TYR A 11 2.30 -6.49 -13.78
N ILE A 12 1.09 -6.91 -14.08
CA ILE A 12 0.31 -6.44 -15.23
C ILE A 12 -1.13 -6.27 -14.79
N ARG A 13 -1.77 -5.22 -15.27
CA ARG A 13 -3.17 -4.95 -15.00
C ARG A 13 -4.08 -5.92 -15.75
N GLU A 14 -5.10 -6.44 -15.07
CA GLU A 14 -6.07 -7.37 -15.65
C GLU A 14 -7.26 -6.62 -16.25
N ALA A 15 -7.72 -7.07 -17.43
CA ALA A 15 -8.98 -6.61 -18.00
C ALA A 15 -10.19 -7.29 -17.35
N ILE A 16 -10.00 -8.53 -16.90
CA ILE A 16 -10.98 -9.34 -16.17
C ILE A 16 -10.25 -9.92 -14.96
N ALA A 17 -10.75 -9.63 -13.76
CA ALA A 17 -10.14 -10.10 -12.52
C ALA A 17 -9.96 -11.64 -12.52
N GLY A 18 -8.76 -12.09 -12.15
CA GLY A 18 -8.37 -13.50 -12.16
C GLY A 18 -7.81 -14.00 -13.50
N THR A 19 -7.81 -13.18 -14.55
CA THR A 19 -7.30 -13.57 -15.88
C THR A 19 -6.13 -12.69 -16.30
N THR A 20 -4.93 -13.29 -16.37
CA THR A 20 -3.74 -12.63 -16.92
C THR A 20 -3.96 -12.29 -18.41
N PRO A 21 -3.78 -11.03 -18.82
CA PRO A 21 -3.88 -10.66 -20.23
C PRO A 21 -2.89 -11.44 -21.11
N ALA A 22 -3.34 -11.89 -22.28
CA ALA A 22 -2.48 -12.57 -23.26
C ALA A 22 -1.47 -11.62 -23.94
N ALA A 23 -1.73 -10.31 -23.92
CA ALA A 23 -0.88 -9.27 -24.45
C ALA A 23 -0.86 -8.06 -23.50
N GLY A 24 0.27 -7.38 -23.43
CA GLY A 24 0.46 -6.17 -22.62
C GLY A 24 1.90 -6.06 -22.11
N VAL A 25 2.21 -4.93 -21.49
CA VAL A 25 3.54 -4.68 -20.91
C VAL A 25 3.50 -5.03 -19.43
N TRP A 26 4.39 -5.93 -19.02
CA TRP A 26 4.63 -6.18 -17.60
C TRP A 26 5.48 -5.06 -17.03
N ASN A 27 5.08 -4.53 -15.89
CA ASN A 27 5.78 -3.49 -15.16
C ASN A 27 6.68 -4.14 -14.11
N LEU A 28 7.93 -3.70 -14.02
CA LEU A 28 8.87 -4.14 -12.98
C LEU A 28 8.45 -3.56 -11.63
N LEU A 29 8.29 -4.42 -10.62
CA LEU A 29 8.05 -3.99 -9.26
C LEU A 29 9.34 -4.11 -8.45
N LYS A 30 10.03 -2.99 -8.25
CA LYS A 30 11.17 -2.89 -7.31
C LYS A 30 10.63 -2.94 -5.88
N ARG A 31 11.10 -3.92 -5.11
CA ARG A 31 10.60 -4.25 -3.77
C ARG A 31 11.73 -4.54 -2.80
N THR A 32 11.44 -4.40 -1.51
CA THR A 32 12.30 -4.83 -0.40
C THR A 32 11.90 -6.20 0.13
N SER A 33 10.60 -6.51 0.14
CA SER A 33 10.06 -7.80 0.58
C SER A 33 9.01 -8.32 -0.41
N TRP A 34 8.66 -9.60 -0.33
CA TRP A 34 7.55 -10.19 -1.08
C TRP A 34 6.86 -11.24 -0.22
N GLY A 35 5.65 -10.93 0.23
CA GLY A 35 4.83 -11.80 1.05
C GLY A 35 3.66 -12.45 0.30
N ILE A 36 3.47 -12.19 -1.00
CA ILE A 36 2.33 -12.75 -1.75
C ILE A 36 2.51 -14.26 -1.92
N ALA A 37 1.66 -15.02 -1.25
CA ALA A 37 1.65 -16.47 -1.26
C ALA A 37 0.23 -17.03 -1.06
N PRO A 38 -0.03 -18.30 -1.44
CA PRO A 38 -1.25 -18.99 -1.05
C PRO A 38 -1.13 -19.48 0.41
N ASP A 39 -2.17 -19.26 1.20
CA ASP A 39 -2.36 -19.83 2.53
C ASP A 39 -3.50 -20.84 2.51
N GLN A 40 -3.19 -22.09 2.86
CA GLN A 40 -4.10 -23.23 2.79
C GLN A 40 -4.61 -23.55 4.19
N SER A 41 -5.91 -23.41 4.41
CA SER A 41 -6.51 -23.85 5.67
C SER A 41 -6.53 -25.38 5.75
N THR A 42 -6.40 -25.92 6.96
CA THR A 42 -6.46 -27.36 7.22
C THR A 42 -7.39 -27.65 8.39
N ASP A 43 -8.21 -28.68 8.27
CA ASP A 43 -9.05 -29.17 9.37
C ASP A 43 -8.50 -30.51 9.85
N ASP A 44 -8.35 -30.67 11.16
CA ASP A 44 -7.88 -31.93 11.75
C ASP A 44 -8.97 -33.00 11.63
N ASN A 45 -8.56 -34.23 11.32
CA ASN A 45 -9.48 -35.36 11.30
C ASN A 45 -9.59 -35.97 12.72
N ASP A 46 -10.71 -35.66 13.38
CA ASP A 46 -11.06 -36.14 14.72
C ASP A 46 -11.79 -37.51 14.73
N GLU A 47 -11.77 -38.24 13.62
CA GLU A 47 -12.29 -39.61 13.59
C GLU A 47 -11.50 -40.55 14.53
N ILE A 48 -12.21 -41.48 15.19
CA ILE A 48 -11.61 -42.44 16.12
C ILE A 48 -11.23 -43.72 15.36
N GLY A 49 -9.98 -43.77 14.91
CA GLY A 49 -9.44 -44.88 14.12
C GLY A 49 -9.07 -46.17 14.87
N GLY A 50 -9.43 -46.28 16.16
CA GLY A 50 -9.09 -47.45 16.98
C GLY A 50 -7.60 -47.60 17.33
N SER A 51 -6.76 -46.61 16.99
CA SER A 51 -5.36 -46.51 17.42
C SER A 51 -5.12 -45.17 18.10
N ARG A 52 -3.98 -45.00 18.80
CA ARG A 52 -3.61 -43.73 19.45
C ARG A 52 -3.04 -42.69 18.46
N MET A 53 -3.04 -42.96 17.16
CA MET A 53 -2.52 -42.07 16.13
C MET A 53 -3.61 -41.15 15.59
N ALA A 54 -3.27 -39.88 15.36
CA ALA A 54 -4.14 -38.92 14.67
C ALA A 54 -4.41 -39.36 13.22
N GLN A 55 -5.62 -39.09 12.70
CA GLN A 55 -6.07 -39.61 11.40
C GLN A 55 -5.78 -38.68 10.21
N GLY A 56 -4.87 -37.72 10.38
CA GLY A 56 -4.46 -36.77 9.34
C GLY A 56 -5.31 -35.51 9.33
N LYS A 57 -5.31 -34.79 8.20
CA LYS A 57 -6.01 -33.51 8.00
C LYS A 57 -6.68 -33.46 6.64
N SER A 58 -7.80 -32.74 6.53
CA SER A 58 -8.39 -32.35 5.25
C SER A 58 -7.93 -30.95 4.85
N MET A 59 -7.74 -30.75 3.54
CA MET A 59 -7.44 -29.43 2.98
C MET A 59 -8.74 -28.65 2.82
N GLY A 60 -8.77 -27.45 3.39
CA GLY A 60 -9.88 -26.51 3.27
C GLY A 60 -9.67 -25.55 2.12
N THR A 61 -9.87 -24.27 2.39
CA THR A 61 -9.83 -23.20 1.39
C THR A 61 -8.46 -22.57 1.27
N VAL A 62 -8.20 -21.92 0.14
CA VAL A 62 -6.95 -21.21 -0.14
C VAL A 62 -7.22 -19.72 -0.25
N ASP A 63 -6.53 -18.93 0.57
CA ASP A 63 -6.46 -17.48 0.42
C ASP A 63 -5.15 -17.10 -0.23
N VAL A 64 -5.18 -16.15 -1.16
CA VAL A 64 -3.98 -15.69 -1.86
C VAL A 64 -3.81 -14.23 -1.52
N GLY A 65 -2.66 -13.85 -0.98
CA GLY A 65 -2.44 -12.47 -0.59
C GLY A 65 -1.17 -12.29 0.20
N GLY A 66 -1.01 -11.09 0.72
CA GLY A 66 0.11 -10.69 1.56
C GLY A 66 0.69 -9.34 1.16
N ASP A 67 1.78 -9.00 1.83
CA ASP A 67 2.36 -7.66 1.74
C ASP A 67 3.53 -7.61 0.77
N VAL A 68 3.61 -6.51 0.03
CA VAL A 68 4.78 -6.14 -0.76
C VAL A 68 5.30 -4.81 -0.23
N GLU A 69 6.45 -4.85 0.43
CA GLU A 69 7.14 -3.64 0.88
C GLU A 69 8.04 -3.10 -0.22
N THR A 70 8.06 -1.78 -0.34
CA THR A 70 8.82 -1.05 -1.35
C THR A 70 9.31 0.28 -0.77
N LYS A 71 10.26 0.91 -1.48
CA LYS A 71 10.58 2.33 -1.27
C LYS A 71 9.70 3.18 -2.18
N PHE A 72 9.13 4.25 -1.65
CA PHE A 72 8.22 5.09 -2.43
C PHE A 72 8.99 5.89 -3.49
N ARG A 73 8.48 5.88 -4.72
CA ARG A 73 9.13 6.43 -5.92
C ARG A 73 8.09 7.10 -6.82
N TRP A 74 8.54 8.04 -7.64
CA TRP A 74 7.67 8.70 -8.61
C TRP A 74 7.14 7.70 -9.63
N GLY A 75 5.83 7.67 -9.86
CA GLY A 75 5.17 6.87 -10.91
C GLY A 75 5.05 5.36 -10.64
N GLN A 76 5.96 4.76 -9.87
CA GLN A 76 6.00 3.30 -9.68
C GLN A 76 4.79 2.75 -8.90
N HIS A 77 4.16 3.57 -8.06
CA HIS A 77 3.05 3.17 -7.18
C HIS A 77 1.68 3.61 -7.67
N ASP A 78 1.62 4.34 -8.79
CA ASP A 78 0.40 5.01 -9.25
C ASP A 78 -0.73 4.05 -9.58
N GLU A 79 -0.43 2.89 -10.18
CA GLU A 79 -1.45 1.87 -10.48
C GLU A 79 -1.98 1.20 -9.20
N PHE A 80 -1.12 1.01 -8.18
CA PHE A 80 -1.55 0.46 -6.89
C PHE A 80 -2.38 1.48 -6.10
N LEU A 81 -2.00 2.76 -6.14
CA LEU A 81 -2.82 3.85 -5.59
C LEU A 81 -4.18 3.93 -6.31
N ALA A 82 -4.21 3.82 -7.64
CA ALA A 82 -5.45 3.78 -8.42
C ALA A 82 -6.35 2.60 -8.00
N SER A 83 -5.77 1.41 -7.80
CA SER A 83 -6.50 0.23 -7.30
C SER A 83 -7.01 0.41 -5.89
N CYS A 84 -6.20 0.99 -5.01
CA CYS A 84 -6.58 1.28 -3.64
C CYS A 84 -7.73 2.30 -3.57
N PHE A 85 -7.69 3.37 -4.36
CA PHE A 85 -8.75 4.38 -4.44
C PHE A 85 -9.95 3.94 -5.28
N GLY A 86 -9.85 2.82 -5.99
CA GLY A 86 -10.87 2.34 -6.92
C GLY A 86 -11.18 3.34 -8.04
N ALA A 87 -10.17 4.05 -8.56
CA ALA A 87 -10.36 5.09 -9.58
C ALA A 87 -9.10 5.32 -10.41
N GLU A 88 -9.28 5.79 -11.64
CA GLU A 88 -8.19 6.25 -12.49
C GLU A 88 -7.70 7.65 -12.12
N TRP A 89 -6.41 7.89 -12.34
CA TRP A 89 -5.84 9.24 -12.33
C TRP A 89 -6.45 10.07 -13.47
N LYS A 90 -7.04 11.22 -13.13
CA LYS A 90 -7.62 12.15 -14.11
C LYS A 90 -7.02 13.53 -13.93
N ASN A 91 -6.40 14.06 -14.99
CA ASN A 91 -5.67 15.33 -14.96
C ASN A 91 -4.67 15.39 -13.79
N ASP A 92 -3.95 14.28 -13.56
CA ASP A 92 -2.99 14.11 -12.47
C ASP A 92 -3.58 14.24 -11.05
N VAL A 93 -4.89 14.04 -10.91
CA VAL A 93 -5.58 13.99 -9.63
C VAL A 93 -6.22 12.62 -9.45
N LEU A 94 -6.06 12.04 -8.26
CA LEU A 94 -6.71 10.82 -7.82
C LEU A 94 -7.67 11.12 -6.67
N THR A 95 -8.89 10.63 -6.81
CA THR A 95 -9.98 10.71 -5.83
C THR A 95 -10.65 9.36 -5.72
N MET A 96 -11.35 9.07 -4.62
CA MET A 96 -12.05 7.80 -4.45
C MET A 96 -13.08 7.56 -5.56
N GLY A 97 -13.09 6.34 -6.10
CA GLY A 97 -14.09 5.82 -7.02
C GLY A 97 -14.63 4.46 -6.54
N ASN A 98 -15.24 3.71 -7.46
CA ASN A 98 -15.83 2.40 -7.19
C ASN A 98 -15.34 1.33 -8.19
N ASP A 99 -14.28 1.62 -8.94
CA ASP A 99 -13.74 0.74 -9.96
C ASP A 99 -12.93 -0.39 -9.32
N ARG A 100 -13.13 -1.61 -9.82
CA ARG A 100 -12.37 -2.79 -9.39
C ARG A 100 -11.16 -2.96 -10.29
N ILE A 101 -10.02 -2.45 -9.84
CA ILE A 101 -8.76 -2.58 -10.56
C ILE A 101 -7.97 -3.75 -9.95
N ALA A 102 -7.69 -4.76 -10.76
CA ALA A 102 -6.98 -5.97 -10.36
C ALA A 102 -5.71 -6.20 -11.19
N PHE A 103 -4.77 -6.96 -10.63
CA PHE A 103 -3.48 -7.26 -11.23
C PHE A 103 -3.16 -8.75 -11.22
N SER A 104 -2.41 -9.16 -12.23
CA SER A 104 -1.60 -10.37 -12.19
C SER A 104 -0.21 -9.98 -11.70
N MET A 105 0.23 -10.54 -10.58
CA MET A 105 1.50 -10.23 -9.93
C MET A 105 2.35 -11.49 -9.87
N ALA A 106 3.55 -11.45 -10.45
CA ALA A 106 4.38 -12.62 -10.66
C ALA A 106 5.82 -12.42 -10.18
N THR A 107 6.47 -13.53 -9.80
CA THR A 107 7.91 -13.58 -9.51
C THR A 107 8.60 -14.64 -10.34
N TYR A 108 9.89 -14.43 -10.61
CA TYR A 108 10.74 -15.40 -11.27
C TYR A 108 12.14 -15.42 -10.65
N ALA A 109 12.51 -16.57 -10.10
CA ALA A 109 13.84 -16.88 -9.61
C ALA A 109 14.68 -17.51 -10.73
N SER A 110 15.37 -16.66 -11.48
CA SER A 110 16.07 -17.03 -12.73
C SER A 110 17.21 -18.04 -12.56
N ASP A 111 17.73 -18.22 -11.34
CA ASP A 111 18.80 -19.16 -11.05
C ASP A 111 18.35 -20.60 -10.79
N ILE A 112 17.09 -20.78 -10.39
CA ILE A 112 16.50 -22.10 -10.13
C ILE A 112 15.30 -22.40 -11.04
N GLY A 113 14.93 -21.46 -11.91
CA GLY A 113 13.86 -21.67 -12.87
C GLY A 113 12.47 -21.77 -12.28
N VAL A 114 12.26 -21.20 -11.08
CA VAL A 114 10.97 -21.24 -10.37
C VAL A 114 10.24 -19.92 -10.54
N ALA A 115 8.98 -19.99 -10.95
CA ALA A 115 8.09 -18.85 -11.09
C ALA A 115 6.82 -19.04 -10.26
N SER A 116 6.25 -17.94 -9.80
CA SER A 116 4.92 -17.90 -9.20
C SER A 116 4.12 -16.73 -9.76
N ILE A 117 2.80 -16.85 -9.73
CA ILE A 117 1.88 -15.80 -10.13
C ILE A 117 0.63 -15.85 -9.25
N ALA A 118 0.22 -14.69 -8.75
CA ALA A 118 -1.10 -14.47 -8.17
C ALA A 118 -1.92 -13.64 -9.16
N ARG A 119 -3.19 -14.01 -9.37
CA ARG A 119 -4.11 -13.34 -10.30
C ARG A 119 -5.29 -12.75 -9.54
N GLY A 120 -5.95 -11.76 -10.13
CA GLY A 120 -7.04 -11.05 -9.45
C GLY A 120 -6.61 -10.28 -8.21
N CYS A 121 -5.33 -9.89 -8.13
CA CYS A 121 -4.79 -9.17 -6.99
C CYS A 121 -5.38 -7.77 -6.94
N GLN A 122 -6.22 -7.49 -5.94
CA GLN A 122 -6.72 -6.16 -5.64
C GLN A 122 -5.99 -5.61 -4.41
N VAL A 123 -5.75 -4.30 -4.39
CA VAL A 123 -5.11 -3.66 -3.22
C VAL A 123 -6.13 -3.52 -2.10
N ASP A 124 -5.86 -4.21 -1.00
CA ASP A 124 -6.62 -4.10 0.24
C ASP A 124 -6.22 -2.82 0.98
N THR A 125 -4.95 -2.77 1.36
CA THR A 125 -4.37 -1.66 2.12
C THR A 125 -3.16 -1.10 1.38
N PHE A 126 -3.08 0.23 1.28
CA PHE A 126 -1.87 0.94 0.91
C PHE A 126 -1.40 1.77 2.10
N LYS A 127 -0.25 1.43 2.67
CA LYS A 127 0.37 2.18 3.77
C LYS A 127 1.64 2.88 3.29
N MET A 128 1.79 4.15 3.65
CA MET A 128 3.01 4.95 3.46
C MET A 128 3.54 5.37 4.82
N GLU A 129 4.83 5.14 5.07
CA GLU A 129 5.48 5.58 6.32
C GLU A 129 6.55 6.61 6.00
N ILE A 130 6.48 7.74 6.68
CA ILE A 130 7.42 8.85 6.60
C ILE A 130 8.20 8.87 7.92
N PRO A 131 9.41 8.30 7.95
CA PRO A 131 10.23 8.29 9.16
C PRO A 131 10.90 9.65 9.41
N ASN A 132 11.41 9.85 10.63
CA ASN A 132 12.21 11.03 10.98
C ASN A 132 13.61 11.02 10.33
N ASP A 133 14.10 9.84 9.92
CA ASP A 133 15.32 9.65 9.15
C ASP A 133 15.16 8.49 8.16
N GLY A 134 15.80 8.60 6.99
CA GLY A 134 15.80 7.58 5.94
C GLY A 134 14.77 7.74 4.81
N ASP A 135 14.57 6.65 4.08
CA ASP A 135 13.73 6.55 2.89
C ASP A 135 12.26 6.32 3.26
N ILE A 136 11.33 7.00 2.58
CA ILE A 136 9.88 6.75 2.68
C ILE A 136 9.58 5.34 2.17
N THR A 137 8.83 4.57 2.96
CA THR A 137 8.39 3.21 2.62
C THR A 137 6.94 3.19 2.19
N ALA A 138 6.60 2.22 1.34
CA ALA A 138 5.22 1.92 1.00
C ALA A 138 5.00 0.41 1.09
N THR A 139 3.96 0.02 1.81
CA THR A 139 3.50 -1.35 1.97
C THR A 139 2.17 -1.49 1.23
N ILE A 140 2.14 -2.43 0.29
CA ILE A 140 0.96 -2.74 -0.51
C ILE A 140 0.49 -4.12 -0.08
N THR A 141 -0.66 -4.18 0.58
CA THR A 141 -1.34 -5.42 0.95
C THR A 141 -2.33 -5.77 -0.15
N VAL A 142 -2.24 -6.99 -0.68
CA VAL A 142 -3.13 -7.44 -1.77
C VAL A 142 -3.88 -8.70 -1.39
N ALA A 143 -5.09 -8.84 -1.97
CA ALA A 143 -5.87 -10.06 -1.95
C ALA A 143 -6.11 -10.52 -3.40
N GLY A 144 -5.64 -11.73 -3.72
CA GLY A 144 -5.79 -12.40 -5.01
C GLY A 144 -6.97 -13.36 -5.05
N LEU A 145 -7.28 -13.83 -6.25
CA LEU A 145 -8.36 -14.79 -6.54
C LEU A 145 -7.83 -16.15 -7.00
N ASP A 146 -6.58 -16.22 -7.41
CA ASP A 146 -5.96 -17.44 -7.94
C ASP A 146 -4.45 -17.37 -7.76
N TRP A 147 -3.82 -18.54 -7.66
CA TRP A 147 -2.36 -18.67 -7.56
C TRP A 147 -1.87 -19.88 -8.33
N ASP A 148 -0.75 -19.70 -9.02
CA ASP A 148 -0.08 -20.76 -9.76
C ASP A 148 1.45 -20.64 -9.63
N SER A 149 2.14 -21.76 -9.83
CA SER A 149 3.59 -21.80 -9.87
C SER A 149 4.11 -22.87 -10.81
N ASN A 150 5.34 -22.68 -11.29
CA ASN A 150 6.03 -23.69 -12.06
C ASN A 150 7.53 -23.69 -11.73
N ALA A 151 8.15 -24.86 -11.91
CA ALA A 151 9.59 -25.05 -11.80
C ALA A 151 10.18 -25.55 -13.14
N SER A 152 9.67 -25.01 -14.25
CA SER A 152 9.98 -25.47 -15.62
C SER A 152 10.93 -24.53 -16.36
N ASP A 153 11.72 -23.73 -15.64
CA ASP A 153 12.59 -22.70 -16.19
C ASP A 153 11.85 -21.63 -17.01
N LYS A 154 10.53 -21.47 -16.78
CA LYS A 154 9.67 -20.54 -17.53
C LYS A 154 9.07 -19.47 -16.62
N SER A 155 9.33 -18.22 -16.96
CA SER A 155 8.68 -17.07 -16.34
C SER A 155 7.24 -16.88 -16.85
N TYR A 156 6.37 -16.32 -16.01
CA TYR A 156 5.03 -15.86 -16.42
C TYR A 156 5.05 -14.52 -17.19
N PHE A 157 6.20 -13.84 -17.21
CA PHE A 157 6.39 -12.56 -17.87
C PHE A 157 7.69 -12.52 -18.66
N THR A 158 7.72 -11.71 -19.70
CA THR A 158 8.92 -11.44 -20.51
C THR A 158 9.37 -10.01 -20.28
N GLU A 159 10.66 -9.83 -19.96
CA GLU A 159 11.36 -8.53 -19.82
C GLU A 159 10.47 -7.39 -19.29
N PRO A 160 10.22 -7.34 -17.97
CA PRO A 160 9.34 -6.34 -17.41
C PRO A 160 9.96 -4.94 -17.59
N LYS A 161 9.14 -3.99 -18.00
CA LYS A 161 9.52 -2.61 -18.20
C LYS A 161 9.75 -1.94 -16.84
N ASP A 162 10.91 -1.34 -16.67
CA ASP A 162 11.16 -0.43 -15.56
C ASP A 162 10.42 0.89 -15.82
N ASN A 163 9.41 1.18 -15.00
CA ASN A 163 8.67 2.43 -15.09
C ASN A 163 9.52 3.61 -14.59
N ALA A 164 9.08 4.84 -14.85
CA ALA A 164 9.72 6.04 -14.31
C ALA A 164 9.84 5.95 -12.77
N GLY A 165 10.84 6.63 -12.17
CA GLY A 165 11.05 6.64 -10.72
C GLY A 165 12.38 6.04 -10.26
N GLU A 166 13.52 6.52 -10.80
CA GLU A 166 14.85 6.09 -10.36
C GLU A 166 15.21 6.64 -8.98
N LEU A 167 14.66 7.78 -8.59
CA LEU A 167 14.91 8.41 -7.30
C LEU A 167 13.88 7.97 -6.26
N ARG A 168 14.36 7.64 -5.07
CA ARG A 168 13.53 7.38 -3.90
C ARG A 168 13.16 8.71 -3.25
N TYR A 169 11.97 8.76 -2.65
CA TYR A 169 11.67 9.82 -1.70
C TYR A 169 12.24 9.48 -0.33
N SER A 170 12.80 10.49 0.33
CA SER A 170 13.31 10.43 1.70
C SER A 170 12.63 11.48 2.57
N PHE A 171 12.85 11.45 3.88
CA PHE A 171 12.31 12.44 4.81
C PHE A 171 12.62 13.90 4.37
N LYS A 172 13.77 14.14 3.72
CA LYS A 172 14.18 15.46 3.22
C LYS A 172 13.32 15.99 2.09
N ASN A 173 12.59 15.12 1.42
CA ASN A 173 11.73 15.46 0.29
C ASN A 173 10.32 15.84 0.71
N VAL A 174 9.99 15.73 2.01
CA VAL A 174 8.69 16.10 2.55
C VAL A 174 8.65 17.61 2.78
N SER A 175 7.58 18.25 2.29
CA SER A 175 7.35 19.69 2.41
C SER A 175 5.87 19.98 2.68
N ASP A 176 5.56 21.25 2.94
CA ASP A 176 4.20 21.79 2.99
C ASP A 176 3.26 21.01 3.91
N ILE A 177 3.80 20.49 5.02
CA ILE A 177 2.98 19.80 6.01
C ILE A 177 2.13 20.83 6.73
N SER A 178 0.82 20.67 6.69
CA SER A 178 -0.13 21.54 7.37
C SER A 178 -1.16 20.70 8.10
N LEU A 179 -1.32 20.94 9.40
CA LEU A 179 -2.34 20.31 10.24
C LEU A 179 -3.20 21.40 10.87
N ASN A 180 -4.50 21.34 10.63
CA ASN A 180 -5.44 22.35 11.08
C ASN A 180 -5.07 23.78 10.62
N GLY A 181 -4.48 23.89 9.43
CA GLY A 181 -4.02 25.17 8.86
C GLY A 181 -2.78 25.76 9.54
N VAL A 182 -2.08 24.97 10.38
CA VAL A 182 -0.80 25.36 10.99
C VAL A 182 0.31 24.58 10.31
N ASP A 183 1.29 25.32 9.80
CA ASP A 183 2.42 24.74 9.07
C ASP A 183 3.42 24.07 10.02
N GLY A 184 3.88 22.87 9.63
CA GLY A 184 4.93 22.13 10.31
C GLY A 184 6.22 22.96 10.40
N GLY A 185 6.86 22.94 11.57
CA GLY A 185 8.06 23.74 11.87
C GLY A 185 7.78 25.18 12.32
N SER A 186 6.56 25.72 12.12
CA SER A 186 6.17 27.05 12.61
C SER A 186 5.35 27.00 13.91
N GLY A 187 4.57 25.93 14.12
CA GLY A 187 3.73 25.73 15.33
C GLY A 187 3.95 24.44 16.10
N PHE A 188 4.46 23.39 15.44
CA PHE A 188 4.86 22.11 16.04
C PHE A 188 5.92 21.45 15.16
N CYS A 189 6.79 20.64 15.76
CA CYS A 189 7.69 19.75 15.01
C CYS A 189 7.00 18.39 14.86
N ILE A 190 7.01 17.85 13.65
CA ILE A 190 6.60 16.47 13.38
C ILE A 190 7.85 15.62 13.48
N ASP A 191 7.76 14.53 14.24
CA ASP A 191 8.84 13.55 14.34
C ASP A 191 8.70 12.54 13.19
N SER A 192 7.58 11.81 13.17
CA SER A 192 7.23 10.87 12.11
C SER A 192 5.73 10.87 11.87
N PHE A 193 5.31 10.39 10.71
CA PHE A 193 3.92 10.09 10.45
C PHE A 193 3.75 8.99 9.41
N ASP A 194 2.60 8.34 9.45
CA ASP A 194 2.19 7.37 8.44
C ASP A 194 0.77 7.64 7.98
N ILE A 195 0.46 7.13 6.79
CA ILE A 195 -0.85 7.19 6.16
C ILE A 195 -1.20 5.80 5.67
N SER A 196 -2.43 5.39 5.93
CA SER A 196 -3.00 4.14 5.46
C SER A 196 -4.30 4.41 4.70
N PHE A 197 -4.50 3.69 3.61
CA PHE A 197 -5.75 3.64 2.87
C PHE A 197 -6.22 2.20 2.85
N ASP A 198 -7.31 1.90 3.56
CA ASP A 198 -7.82 0.55 3.76
C ASP A 198 -9.19 0.39 3.08
N ASN A 199 -9.32 -0.59 2.19
CA ASN A 199 -10.56 -0.93 1.49
C ASN A 199 -11.47 -1.91 2.25
N ASN A 200 -10.98 -2.47 3.36
CA ASN A 200 -11.61 -3.52 4.13
C ASN A 200 -12.11 -4.64 3.20
N LEU A 201 -11.22 -5.18 2.36
CA LEU A 201 -11.57 -6.23 1.40
C LEU A 201 -12.12 -7.45 2.14
N GLN A 202 -13.24 -7.96 1.64
CA GLN A 202 -13.86 -9.18 2.13
C GLN A 202 -13.80 -10.25 1.04
N THR A 203 -13.24 -11.40 1.40
CA THR A 203 -13.18 -12.58 0.54
C THR A 203 -14.54 -13.27 0.52
N GLN A 204 -15.21 -13.27 -0.65
CA GLN A 204 -16.43 -14.01 -0.86
C GLN A 204 -16.11 -15.39 -1.45
N ARG A 205 -16.54 -16.44 -0.75
CA ARG A 205 -16.43 -17.83 -1.23
C ARG A 205 -17.76 -18.31 -1.78
N CYS A 206 -17.71 -19.08 -2.87
CA CYS A 206 -18.89 -19.70 -3.49
C CYS A 206 -18.75 -21.22 -3.47
N ILE A 207 -19.60 -21.89 -2.68
CA ILE A 207 -19.68 -23.35 -2.64
C ILE A 207 -20.21 -23.88 -3.98
N GLY A 208 -19.62 -24.97 -4.48
CA GLY A 208 -20.06 -25.64 -5.71
C GLY A 208 -19.31 -25.24 -6.99
N THR A 209 -18.32 -24.33 -6.89
CA THR A 209 -17.44 -23.94 -8.00
C THR A 209 -16.33 -24.96 -8.27
N GLY A 210 -16.06 -25.87 -7.33
CA GLY A 210 -14.96 -26.83 -7.40
C GLY A 210 -13.58 -26.21 -7.19
N SER A 211 -13.49 -24.90 -6.97
CA SER A 211 -12.25 -24.19 -6.65
C SER A 211 -12.09 -24.06 -5.13
N ALA A 212 -10.86 -24.22 -4.65
CA ALA A 212 -10.51 -23.92 -3.25
C ALA A 212 -10.27 -22.41 -3.01
N PHE A 213 -10.11 -21.63 -4.08
CA PHE A 213 -9.81 -20.20 -4.03
C PHE A 213 -11.06 -19.33 -3.81
N ALA A 214 -10.82 -18.06 -3.52
CA ALA A 214 -11.85 -17.02 -3.44
C ALA A 214 -12.67 -16.91 -4.73
N GLY A 215 -13.98 -16.70 -4.61
CA GLY A 215 -14.86 -16.45 -5.76
C GLY A 215 -14.85 -14.98 -6.19
N ALA A 216 -14.77 -14.06 -5.24
CA ALA A 216 -14.61 -12.63 -5.47
C ALA A 216 -14.02 -11.94 -4.24
N ASN A 217 -13.30 -10.84 -4.44
CA ASN A 217 -12.90 -9.92 -3.38
C ASN A 217 -13.77 -8.65 -3.49
N ILE A 218 -14.37 -8.23 -2.38
CA ILE A 218 -15.33 -7.12 -2.35
C ILE A 218 -14.80 -6.03 -1.43
N GLN A 219 -14.56 -4.84 -2.00
CA GLN A 219 -14.23 -3.63 -1.24
C GLN A 219 -15.48 -3.17 -0.49
N THR A 220 -15.34 -2.91 0.82
CA THR A 220 -16.45 -2.51 1.67
C THR A 220 -16.36 -1.03 2.00
N THR A 221 -15.64 -0.68 3.06
CA THR A 221 -15.46 0.70 3.52
C THR A 221 -14.04 1.15 3.22
N PHE A 222 -13.92 2.24 2.48
CA PHE A 222 -12.65 2.94 2.30
C PHE A 222 -12.36 3.82 3.52
N THR A 223 -11.33 3.48 4.27
CA THR A 223 -10.94 4.16 5.51
C THR A 223 -9.52 4.72 5.38
N PRO A 224 -9.38 5.99 4.99
CA PRO A 224 -8.11 6.69 5.11
C PRO A 224 -7.82 7.00 6.57
N SER A 225 -6.66 6.58 7.05
CA SER A 225 -6.20 6.77 8.41
C SER A 225 -4.70 7.03 8.45
N GLY A 226 -4.14 7.22 9.64
CA GLY A 226 -2.72 7.40 9.85
C GLY A 226 -2.40 7.76 11.29
N SER A 227 -1.13 7.93 11.58
CA SER A 227 -0.65 8.42 12.88
C SER A 227 0.36 9.54 12.67
N ILE A 228 0.29 10.58 13.50
CA ILE A 228 1.21 11.72 13.46
C ILE A 228 1.78 11.94 14.85
N THR A 229 3.10 11.91 14.97
CA THR A 229 3.81 12.25 16.22
C THR A 229 4.27 13.70 16.20
N LEU A 230 3.79 14.49 17.15
CA LEU A 230 4.03 15.93 17.26
C LEU A 230 4.74 16.26 18.56
N SER A 231 5.69 17.21 18.52
CA SER A 231 6.16 17.87 19.75
C SER A 231 5.01 18.60 20.44
N TRP A 232 4.85 18.43 21.75
CA TRP A 232 3.78 19.07 22.49
C TRP A 232 3.96 20.60 22.49
N SER A 233 2.95 21.28 21.97
CA SER A 233 2.91 22.74 21.84
C SER A 233 1.49 23.25 21.99
N LYS A 234 1.30 24.57 22.08
CA LYS A 234 -0.04 25.17 22.11
C LYS A 234 -0.85 24.85 20.84
N ALA A 235 -0.18 24.73 19.68
CA ALA A 235 -0.82 24.33 18.43
C ALA A 235 -1.21 22.84 18.46
N ALA A 236 -0.31 21.96 18.94
CA ALA A 236 -0.60 20.54 19.11
C ALA A 236 -1.78 20.31 20.08
N TRP A 237 -1.83 21.03 21.20
CA TRP A 237 -2.99 21.03 22.11
C TRP A 237 -4.27 21.49 21.42
N GLY A 238 -4.20 22.51 20.57
CA GLY A 238 -5.34 23.01 19.81
C GLY A 238 -5.91 21.96 18.84
N VAL A 239 -5.07 21.12 18.26
CA VAL A 239 -5.51 19.96 17.47
C VAL A 239 -6.03 18.84 18.37
N TRP A 240 -5.27 18.43 19.38
CA TRP A 240 -5.65 17.38 20.34
C TRP A 240 -7.01 17.67 20.98
N SER A 241 -7.27 18.91 21.41
CA SER A 241 -8.53 19.30 22.07
C SER A 241 -9.77 19.06 21.21
N LYS A 242 -9.63 18.93 19.88
CA LYS A 242 -10.72 18.58 18.97
C LYS A 242 -11.17 17.13 19.12
N SER A 243 -10.31 16.22 19.58
CA SER A 243 -10.68 14.84 19.90
C SER A 243 -11.83 14.76 20.91
N LEU A 244 -11.86 15.70 21.87
CA LEU A 244 -12.91 15.79 22.90
C LEU A 244 -14.28 16.18 22.33
N THR A 245 -14.31 16.79 21.14
CA THR A 245 -15.53 17.31 20.50
C THR A 245 -15.91 16.54 19.22
N GLY A 246 -14.99 15.74 18.68
CA GLY A 246 -15.14 15.09 17.37
C GLY A 246 -15.04 16.04 16.17
N ALA A 247 -14.58 17.29 16.39
CA ALA A 247 -14.43 18.27 15.32
C ALA A 247 -13.33 17.86 14.33
N THR A 248 -13.56 18.12 13.04
CA THR A 248 -12.62 17.78 11.97
C THR A 248 -11.58 18.89 11.73
N VAL A 249 -10.43 18.49 11.22
CA VAL A 249 -9.34 19.38 10.78
C VAL A 249 -8.85 18.99 9.39
N PRO A 250 -8.39 19.94 8.56
CA PRO A 250 -7.65 19.59 7.36
C PRO A 250 -6.24 19.12 7.73
N PHE A 251 -5.75 18.13 6.98
CA PHE A 251 -4.37 17.68 7.02
C PHE A 251 -3.84 17.56 5.58
N SER A 252 -2.64 18.04 5.32
CA SER A 252 -2.01 17.89 4.01
C SER A 252 -0.50 17.86 4.11
N PHE A 253 0.15 17.23 3.15
CA PHE A 253 1.60 17.27 2.98
C PHE A 253 1.96 17.07 1.51
N ALA A 254 3.16 17.49 1.14
CA ALA A 254 3.72 17.24 -0.17
C ALA A 254 5.04 16.47 -0.07
N ILE A 255 5.36 15.74 -1.12
CA ILE A 255 6.67 15.12 -1.34
C ILE A 255 7.15 15.50 -2.74
N ALA A 256 8.40 15.93 -2.87
CA ALA A 256 8.95 16.37 -4.14
C ALA A 256 10.43 15.99 -4.30
N ASN A 257 10.79 15.53 -5.50
CA ASN A 257 12.16 15.26 -5.92
C ASN A 257 12.37 15.76 -7.37
N ASN A 258 13.51 15.44 -7.97
CA ASN A 258 13.85 15.89 -9.32
C ASN A 258 13.05 15.18 -10.45
N GLU A 259 12.24 14.16 -10.13
CA GLU A 259 11.43 13.42 -11.10
C GLU A 259 9.95 13.85 -11.05
N GLY A 260 9.46 14.19 -9.86
CA GLY A 260 8.09 14.69 -9.68
C GLY A 260 7.71 14.90 -8.23
N SER A 261 6.44 15.25 -8.03
CA SER A 261 5.88 15.56 -6.72
C SER A 261 4.48 14.98 -6.53
N TYR A 262 4.17 14.56 -5.32
CA TYR A 262 2.80 14.26 -4.88
C TYR A 262 2.38 15.22 -3.78
N LYS A 263 1.12 15.64 -3.81
CA LYS A 263 0.44 16.32 -2.73
C LYS A 263 -0.71 15.46 -2.24
N PHE A 264 -0.70 15.13 -0.95
CA PHE A 264 -1.77 14.44 -0.27
C PHE A 264 -2.60 15.46 0.51
N ASP A 265 -3.90 15.48 0.25
CA ASP A 265 -4.84 16.40 0.87
C ASP A 265 -5.98 15.62 1.53
N PHE A 266 -6.14 15.81 2.83
CA PHE A 266 -7.20 15.25 3.65
C PHE A 266 -8.06 16.41 4.18
N PRO A 267 -9.17 16.75 3.51
CA PRO A 267 -9.94 17.94 3.85
C PRO A 267 -10.55 17.90 5.24
N LYS A 268 -10.89 16.71 5.71
CA LYS A 268 -11.53 16.47 7.01
C LYS A 268 -10.97 15.20 7.64
N VAL A 269 -10.16 15.37 8.68
CA VAL A 269 -9.73 14.29 9.56
C VAL A 269 -10.22 14.54 10.97
N GLN A 270 -10.69 13.49 11.62
CA GLN A 270 -10.84 13.45 13.08
C GLN A 270 -9.52 12.99 13.68
N VAL A 271 -9.24 13.47 14.88
CA VAL A 271 -8.02 13.13 15.61
C VAL A 271 -8.37 12.46 16.92
N ALA A 272 -7.60 11.45 17.29
CA ALA A 272 -7.67 10.79 18.58
C ALA A 272 -6.24 10.65 19.14
N GLY A 273 -6.11 10.68 20.46
CA GLY A 273 -4.80 10.54 21.09
C GLY A 273 -4.89 10.82 22.59
N ASP A 274 -4.01 10.19 23.34
CA ASP A 274 -3.97 10.34 24.79
C ASP A 274 -3.36 11.68 25.21
N TRP A 275 -3.64 12.09 26.45
CA TRP A 275 -2.96 13.23 27.04
C TRP A 275 -1.47 12.91 27.16
N PRO A 276 -0.57 13.75 26.63
CA PRO A 276 0.86 13.45 26.67
C PRO A 276 1.43 13.69 28.08
N ASP A 277 2.31 12.79 28.49
CA ASP A 277 3.09 12.90 29.72
C ASP A 277 4.51 12.39 29.47
N GLY A 278 5.47 12.80 30.28
CA GLY A 278 6.89 12.47 30.06
C GLY A 278 7.79 12.77 31.24
N GLY A 279 8.97 12.15 31.24
CA GLY A 279 9.99 12.34 32.26
C GLY A 279 10.65 13.73 32.21
N ASN A 280 11.37 14.10 33.28
CA ASN A 280 12.02 15.41 33.40
C ASN A 280 13.16 15.67 32.39
N THR A 281 13.61 14.65 31.67
CA THR A 281 14.66 14.73 30.64
C THR A 281 14.13 14.57 29.22
N GLU A 282 12.82 14.44 29.04
CA GLU A 282 12.20 14.11 27.76
C GLU A 282 11.54 15.32 27.11
N ILE A 283 11.58 15.36 25.77
CA ILE A 283 10.73 16.27 25.01
C ILE A 283 9.34 15.65 25.00
N ILE A 284 8.36 16.36 25.56
CA ILE A 284 6.98 15.89 25.55
C ILE A 284 6.49 15.86 24.10
N GLN A 285 6.03 14.69 23.66
CA GLN A 285 5.40 14.47 22.36
C GLN A 285 4.00 13.92 22.55
N VAL A 286 3.15 14.12 21.55
CA VAL A 286 1.82 13.51 21.45
C VAL A 286 1.73 12.75 20.14
N GLN A 287 1.22 11.52 20.21
CA GLN A 287 0.80 10.78 19.02
C GLN A 287 -0.68 11.05 18.80
N LEU A 288 -1.04 11.49 17.59
CA LEU A 288 -2.41 11.68 17.16
C LEU A 288 -2.72 10.71 16.03
N ASP A 289 -3.64 9.79 16.28
CA ASP A 289 -4.23 8.96 15.24
C ASP A 289 -5.23 9.83 14.46
N ILE A 290 -5.13 9.80 13.13
CA ILE A 290 -6.00 10.53 12.22
C ILE A 290 -6.90 9.56 11.46
N THR A 291 -8.17 9.94 11.31
CA THR A 291 -9.14 9.19 10.49
C THR A 291 -9.89 10.18 9.62
N ALA A 292 -9.86 10.01 8.29
CA ALA A 292 -10.61 10.86 7.39
C ALA A 292 -12.13 10.63 7.55
N ALA A 293 -12.91 11.70 7.44
CA ALA A 293 -14.35 11.67 7.62
C ALA A 293 -15.08 12.43 6.51
N ASP A 294 -16.17 11.84 6.00
CA ASP A 294 -17.15 12.39 5.04
C ASP A 294 -16.65 12.83 3.66
N VAL A 295 -15.37 13.15 3.51
CA VAL A 295 -14.78 13.69 2.28
C VAL A 295 -13.55 12.87 1.92
N SER A 296 -13.55 12.34 0.70
CA SER A 296 -12.44 11.56 0.17
C SER A 296 -11.15 12.41 0.14
N PRO A 297 -10.01 11.85 0.57
CA PRO A 297 -8.72 12.48 0.36
C PRO A 297 -8.41 12.56 -1.14
N THR A 298 -7.59 13.53 -1.50
CA THR A 298 -7.15 13.74 -2.88
C THR A 298 -5.64 13.60 -2.96
N ILE A 299 -5.16 12.88 -3.96
CA ILE A 299 -3.73 12.84 -4.29
C ILE A 299 -3.53 13.56 -5.62
N THR A 300 -2.72 14.62 -5.63
CA THR A 300 -2.33 15.31 -6.86
C THR A 300 -0.88 14.97 -7.16
N ARG A 301 -0.61 14.54 -8.39
CA ARG A 301 0.75 14.28 -8.86
C ARG A 301 1.18 15.37 -9.85
N LYS A 302 2.48 15.58 -9.99
CA LYS A 302 3.04 16.47 -11.03
C LYS A 302 4.45 16.03 -11.39
N ALA A 303 4.70 15.80 -12.68
CA ALA A 303 6.05 15.52 -13.16
C ALA A 303 6.95 16.75 -13.00
N ALA A 304 8.23 16.54 -12.72
CA ALA A 304 9.21 17.63 -12.73
C ALA A 304 9.30 18.23 -14.14
N VAL A 305 9.37 19.56 -14.22
CA VAL A 305 9.61 20.24 -15.49
C VAL A 305 11.09 20.06 -15.82
N VAL A 306 11.40 19.36 -16.91
CA VAL A 306 12.78 19.32 -17.43
C VAL A 306 13.12 20.74 -17.85
N ALA A 307 14.08 21.37 -17.19
CA ALA A 307 14.62 22.64 -17.69
C ALA A 307 15.31 22.31 -19.02
N ASP A 308 14.69 22.71 -20.13
CA ASP A 308 15.33 22.69 -21.42
C ASP A 308 16.38 23.81 -21.41
N ASP A 309 17.65 23.43 -21.28
CA ASP A 309 18.79 24.34 -21.20
C ASP A 309 19.14 24.83 -22.62
N SER A 310 18.14 25.38 -23.33
CA SER A 310 18.23 25.78 -24.73
C SER A 310 18.40 27.29 -24.91
N ASP A 311 19.25 27.92 -24.10
CA ASP A 311 19.54 29.36 -24.26
C ASP A 311 21.03 29.73 -24.10
N HIS A 312 21.94 28.93 -24.68
CA HIS A 312 23.32 29.34 -24.97
C HIS A 312 23.73 28.94 -26.40
N ALA A 313 23.37 29.78 -27.37
CA ALA A 313 24.08 29.94 -28.64
C ALA A 313 23.91 31.37 -29.18
#